data_AF-A0A2E3GZC7-F1
#
_entry.id   AF-A0A2E3GZC7-F1
#
_cell.length_a   1.000
_cell.length_b   1.000
_cell.length_c   1.000
_cell.angle_alpha   90.00
_cell.angle_beta   90.00
_cell.angle_gamma   90.00
#
_symmetry.space_group_name_H-M   'P 1'
#
loop_
_entity.id
_entity.type
_entity.pdbx_description
1 polymer ?
#
loop_
_entity_poly.entity_id
_entity_poly.type
_entity_poly.pdbx_seq_one_letter_code
_entity_poly.pdbx_strand_id
1 'polypeptide(L)'
;MWKALIGVVVLASMGAYGKSEADYQREWCKGEMEVVMPDRSRADCITERFAIEVEFANKWKDGIGQSLNYAFQTNKRAGIALILRDKGDYRYWIQLNSVIDHYGLPVTTWKIEGY
;
A
#
# COMPACT_ATOMS: atom_id res chain seq x y z
N MET A 1 -52.63 0.48 35.56
CA MET A 1 -51.29 1.13 35.60
C MET A 1 -50.46 0.55 34.46
N TRP A 2 -50.34 1.28 33.35
CA TRP A 2 -49.63 0.84 32.14
C TRP A 2 -48.12 1.02 32.36
N LYS A 3 -47.34 -0.07 32.28
CA LYS A 3 -45.87 0.02 32.23
C LYS A 3 -45.46 0.27 30.78
N ALA A 4 -45.04 1.49 30.45
CA ALA A 4 -44.42 1.79 29.17
C ALA A 4 -43.04 1.12 29.11
N LEU A 5 -42.84 0.21 28.16
CA LEU A 5 -41.54 -0.36 27.83
C LEU A 5 -40.81 0.66 26.95
N ILE A 6 -39.77 1.30 27.50
CA ILE A 6 -38.86 2.16 26.74
C ILE A 6 -37.92 1.23 25.97
N GLY A 7 -38.16 1.07 24.67
CA GLY A 7 -37.23 0.39 23.77
C GLY A 7 -36.05 1.30 23.47
N VAL A 8 -34.85 0.92 23.89
CA VAL A 8 -33.60 1.57 23.48
C VAL A 8 -33.26 1.10 22.06
N VAL A 9 -33.35 2.00 21.09
CA VAL A 9 -32.86 1.77 19.73
C VAL A 9 -31.38 2.14 19.70
N VAL A 10 -30.50 1.14 19.59
CA VAL A 10 -29.08 1.35 19.35
C VAL A 10 -28.87 1.52 17.84
N LEU A 11 -28.68 2.75 17.38
CA LEU A 11 -28.25 3.04 16.01
C LEU A 11 -26.73 2.77 15.93
N ALA A 12 -26.34 1.61 15.41
CA ALA A 12 -24.97 1.37 15.01
C ALA A 12 -24.64 2.24 13.80
N SER A 13 -23.79 3.25 13.98
CA SER A 13 -23.27 4.05 12.88
C SER A 13 -22.27 3.21 12.08
N MET A 14 -22.69 2.71 10.91
CA MET A 14 -21.74 2.18 9.92
C MET A 14 -21.03 3.38 9.28
N GLY A 15 -19.92 3.81 9.89
CA GLY A 15 -19.00 4.73 9.24
C GLY A 15 -18.50 4.10 7.94
N ALA A 16 -18.46 4.88 6.85
CA ALA A 16 -17.83 4.45 5.61
C ALA A 16 -16.32 4.30 5.86
N TYR A 17 -15.87 3.07 6.06
CA TYR A 17 -14.44 2.77 6.21
C TYR A 17 -13.78 2.94 4.83
N GLY A 18 -12.72 3.74 4.77
CA GLY A 18 -11.90 3.87 3.56
C GLY A 18 -11.24 2.53 3.20
N LYS A 19 -10.90 2.34 1.92
CA LYS A 19 -10.21 1.13 1.44
C LYS A 19 -8.90 0.90 2.20
N SER A 20 -8.66 -0.35 2.59
CA SER A 20 -7.41 -0.77 3.20
C SER A 20 -6.30 -0.94 2.16
N GLU A 21 -5.05 -0.99 2.62
CA GLU A 21 -3.87 -1.28 1.79
C GLU A 21 -4.04 -2.61 1.05
N ALA A 22 -4.51 -3.64 1.76
CA ALA A 22 -4.81 -4.96 1.19
C ALA A 22 -5.87 -4.92 0.08
N ASP A 23 -6.81 -3.96 0.12
CA ASP A 23 -7.79 -3.80 -0.97
C ASP A 23 -7.14 -3.23 -2.22
N TYR A 24 -6.28 -2.22 -2.07
CA TYR A 24 -5.51 -1.68 -3.19
C TYR A 24 -4.52 -2.70 -3.77
N GLN A 25 -3.82 -3.42 -2.91
CA GLN A 25 -2.90 -4.49 -3.27
C GLN A 25 -3.61 -5.57 -4.11
N ARG A 26 -4.78 -6.03 -3.67
CA ARG A 26 -5.60 -7.04 -4.37
C ARG A 26 -6.07 -6.58 -5.75
N GLU A 27 -6.46 -5.31 -5.87
CA GLU A 27 -6.94 -4.78 -7.14
C GLU A 27 -5.79 -4.48 -8.13
N TRP A 28 -4.68 -3.99 -7.61
CA TRP A 28 -3.55 -3.51 -8.41
C TRP A 28 -2.61 -4.64 -8.83
N CYS A 29 -2.30 -5.58 -7.94
CA CYS A 29 -1.36 -6.66 -8.24
C CYS A 29 -1.88 -7.56 -9.36
N LYS A 30 -1.04 -7.79 -10.38
CA LYS A 30 -1.31 -8.70 -11.51
C LYS A 30 -0.43 -9.95 -11.47
N GLY A 31 0.22 -10.19 -10.34
CA GLY A 31 1.13 -11.30 -10.10
C GLY A 31 0.74 -12.10 -8.87
N GLU A 32 1.74 -12.75 -8.26
CA GLU A 32 1.57 -13.48 -7.01
C GLU A 32 1.62 -12.51 -5.83
N MET A 33 0.62 -12.56 -4.95
CA MET A 33 0.52 -11.67 -3.80
C MET A 33 1.10 -12.30 -2.54
N GLU A 34 1.54 -11.46 -1.60
CA GLU A 34 1.89 -11.88 -0.24
C GLU A 34 2.98 -12.96 -0.17
N VAL A 35 3.99 -12.86 -1.05
CA VAL A 35 5.06 -13.85 -1.17
C VAL A 35 6.08 -13.68 -0.05
N VAL A 36 6.23 -14.71 0.79
CA VAL A 36 7.18 -14.70 1.92
C VAL A 36 8.60 -14.97 1.43
N MET A 37 9.52 -14.06 1.76
CA MET A 37 10.94 -14.11 1.44
C MET A 37 11.71 -15.00 2.44
N PRO A 38 12.96 -15.41 2.13
CA PRO A 38 13.79 -16.20 3.04
C PRO A 38 14.04 -15.56 4.42
N ASP A 39 14.09 -14.22 4.47
CA ASP A 39 14.23 -13.46 5.73
C ASP A 39 12.91 -13.28 6.49
N ARG A 40 11.83 -13.92 6.03
CA ARG A 40 10.45 -13.81 6.54
C ARG A 40 9.76 -12.47 6.33
N SER A 41 10.38 -11.55 5.61
CA SER A 41 9.65 -10.41 5.04
C SER A 41 8.67 -10.90 3.97
N ARG A 42 7.73 -10.07 3.55
CA ARG A 42 6.67 -10.49 2.63
C ARG A 42 6.44 -9.42 1.58
N ALA A 43 6.68 -9.77 0.33
CA ALA A 43 6.46 -8.87 -0.79
C ALA A 43 4.97 -8.83 -1.16
N ASP A 44 4.43 -7.64 -1.34
CA ASP A 44 3.02 -7.46 -1.67
C ASP A 44 2.64 -8.03 -3.03
N CYS A 45 3.51 -7.88 -4.02
CA CYS A 45 3.26 -8.36 -5.37
C CYS A 45 4.55 -8.76 -6.10
N ILE A 46 4.61 -10.01 -6.55
CA ILE A 46 5.67 -10.55 -7.41
C ILE A 46 5.11 -10.74 -8.82
N THR A 47 5.71 -10.04 -9.78
CA THR A 47 5.45 -10.26 -11.21
C THR A 47 6.60 -11.02 -11.84
N GLU A 48 6.54 -11.28 -13.16
CA GLU A 48 7.67 -11.81 -13.90
C GLU A 48 8.94 -10.97 -13.70
N ARG A 49 8.81 -9.64 -13.69
CA ARG A 49 9.93 -8.69 -13.75
C ARG A 49 10.22 -7.93 -12.46
N PHE A 50 9.23 -7.79 -11.57
CA PHE A 50 9.31 -6.91 -10.42
C PHE A 50 8.92 -7.61 -9.12
N ALA A 51 9.58 -7.21 -8.03
CA ALA A 51 9.11 -7.40 -6.68
C ALA A 51 8.65 -6.03 -6.15
N ILE A 52 7.37 -5.94 -5.78
CA ILE A 52 6.67 -4.67 -5.62
C ILE A 52 6.10 -4.60 -4.21
N GLU A 53 6.32 -3.45 -3.57
CA GLU A 53 5.62 -3.02 -2.36
C GLU A 53 4.45 -2.09 -2.72
N VAL A 54 3.27 -2.34 -2.17
CA VAL A 54 2.06 -1.53 -2.36
C VAL A 54 1.75 -0.81 -1.06
N GLU A 55 2.00 0.51 -1.01
CA GLU A 55 2.11 1.21 0.26
C GLU A 55 1.38 2.56 0.25
N PHE A 56 0.81 2.95 1.39
CA PHE A 56 0.22 4.28 1.54
C PHE A 56 1.28 5.38 1.43
N ALA A 57 0.92 6.48 0.76
CA ALA A 57 1.83 7.57 0.44
C ALA A 57 2.62 8.11 1.63
N ASN A 58 2.01 8.21 2.82
CA ASN A 58 2.69 8.72 4.01
C ASN A 58 3.80 7.81 4.56
N LYS A 59 3.89 6.57 4.10
CA LYS A 59 4.92 5.58 4.47
C LYS A 59 5.94 5.32 3.35
N TRP A 60 6.02 6.20 2.34
CA TRP A 60 6.91 6.03 1.17
C TRP A 60 8.37 5.67 1.49
N LYS A 61 8.89 6.10 2.65
CA LYS A 61 10.26 5.81 3.10
C LYS A 61 10.48 4.31 3.32
N ASP A 62 9.50 3.65 3.93
CA ASP A 62 9.57 2.22 4.24
C ASP A 62 9.51 1.41 2.93
N GLY A 63 8.71 1.87 1.97
CA GLY A 63 8.63 1.28 0.63
C GLY A 63 9.96 1.21 -0.13
N ILE A 64 10.88 2.16 0.09
CA ILE A 64 12.24 2.10 -0.50
C ILE A 64 13.00 0.89 0.02
N GLY A 65 13.07 0.73 1.35
CA GLY A 65 13.79 -0.38 1.97
C GLY A 65 13.17 -1.73 1.60
N GLN A 66 11.84 -1.83 1.69
CA GLN A 66 11.10 -3.06 1.42
C GLN A 66 11.24 -3.49 -0.04
N SER A 67 10.97 -2.61 -1.01
CA SER A 67 11.08 -2.93 -2.44
C SER A 67 12.49 -3.35 -2.87
N LEU A 68 13.53 -2.69 -2.36
CA LEU A 68 14.93 -3.06 -2.63
C LEU A 68 15.28 -4.41 -1.99
N ASN A 69 14.82 -4.67 -0.77
CA ASN A 69 15.02 -5.97 -0.12
C ASN A 69 14.37 -7.10 -0.92
N TYR A 70 13.11 -6.95 -1.33
CA TYR A 70 12.43 -7.98 -2.11
C TYR A 70 13.06 -8.21 -3.48
N ALA A 71 13.48 -7.14 -4.15
CA ALA A 71 14.21 -7.23 -5.41
C ALA A 71 15.50 -8.04 -5.26
N PHE A 72 16.26 -7.77 -4.19
CA PHE A 72 17.47 -8.52 -3.85
C PHE A 72 17.17 -10.02 -3.60
N GLN A 73 16.15 -10.32 -2.79
CA GLN A 73 15.78 -11.69 -2.44
C GLN A 73 15.26 -12.51 -3.63
N THR A 74 14.63 -11.87 -4.61
CA THR A 74 13.97 -12.54 -5.75
C THR A 74 14.74 -12.45 -7.06
N ASN A 75 15.86 -11.72 -7.08
CA ASN A 75 16.58 -11.36 -8.31
C ASN A 75 15.67 -10.67 -9.35
N LYS A 76 14.75 -9.82 -8.89
CA LYS A 76 13.82 -9.02 -9.72
C LYS A 76 14.13 -7.54 -9.58
N ARG A 77 13.41 -6.69 -10.32
CA ARG A 77 13.50 -5.24 -10.19
C ARG A 77 12.66 -4.74 -9.01
N ALA A 78 13.17 -3.75 -8.29
CA ALA A 78 12.42 -3.12 -7.21
C ALA A 78 11.28 -2.26 -7.76
N GLY A 79 10.11 -2.38 -7.13
CA GLY A 79 8.91 -1.64 -7.48
C GLY A 79 8.20 -1.07 -6.25
N ILE A 80 7.63 0.12 -6.38
CA ILE A 80 6.71 0.69 -5.38
C ILE A 80 5.45 1.18 -6.07
N ALA A 81 4.29 0.64 -5.67
CA ALA A 81 3.00 1.17 -6.05
C ALA A 81 2.45 2.03 -4.90
N LEU A 82 2.58 3.35 -5.03
CA LEU A 82 2.25 4.31 -3.98
C LEU A 82 0.77 4.69 -4.03
N ILE A 83 0.03 4.45 -2.95
CA ILE A 83 -1.40 4.77 -2.84
C ILE A 83 -1.58 6.22 -2.38
N LEU A 84 -2.19 7.04 -3.23
CA LEU A 84 -2.55 8.42 -2.96
C LEU A 84 -4.06 8.48 -2.66
N ARG A 85 -4.43 8.82 -1.42
CA ARG A 85 -5.83 8.88 -0.98
C ARG A 85 -6.50 10.22 -1.25
N ASP A 86 -5.70 11.28 -1.35
CA ASP A 86 -6.17 12.61 -1.69
C ASP A 86 -5.09 13.40 -2.46
N LYS A 87 -5.46 14.60 -2.94
CA LYS A 87 -4.53 15.47 -3.69
C LYS A 87 -3.31 15.91 -2.88
N GLY A 88 -3.43 15.98 -1.55
CA GLY A 88 -2.35 16.33 -0.63
C GLY A 88 -1.27 15.25 -0.54
N ASP A 89 -1.61 13.98 -0.79
CA ASP A 89 -0.64 12.88 -0.83
C ASP A 89 0.35 12.98 -2.00
N TYR A 90 0.07 13.79 -3.02
CA TYR A 90 0.99 14.01 -4.14
C TYR A 90 2.36 14.56 -3.69
N ARG A 91 2.43 15.24 -2.55
CA ARG A 91 3.72 15.68 -1.96
C ARG A 91 4.64 14.49 -1.65
N TYR A 92 4.10 13.35 -1.24
CA TYR A 92 4.87 12.15 -0.94
C TYR A 92 5.36 11.46 -2.20
N TRP A 93 4.57 11.50 -3.28
CA TRP A 93 5.02 11.06 -4.60
C TRP A 93 6.27 11.84 -5.05
N ILE A 94 6.26 13.16 -4.88
CA ILE A 94 7.42 14.00 -5.17
C ILE A 94 8.61 13.60 -4.28
N GLN A 95 8.42 13.52 -2.96
CA GLN A 95 9.49 13.15 -2.03
C GLN A 95 10.13 11.79 -2.36
N LEU A 96 9.31 10.77 -2.62
CA LEU A 96 9.75 9.43 -3.00
C LEU A 96 10.65 9.47 -4.24
N ASN A 97 10.14 10.08 -5.32
CA ASN A 97 10.87 10.11 -6.58
C ASN A 97 12.10 11.03 -6.53
N SER A 98 12.08 12.13 -5.76
CA SER A 98 13.27 12.97 -5.56
C SER A 98 14.38 12.21 -4.85
N VAL A 99 14.06 11.36 -3.87
CA VAL A 99 15.07 10.53 -3.17
C VAL A 99 15.60 9.44 -4.08
N ILE A 100 14.72 8.75 -4.82
CA ILE A 100 15.12 7.75 -5.82
C ILE A 100 16.08 8.35 -6.84
N ASP A 101 15.73 9.51 -7.40
CA ASP A 101 16.53 10.20 -8.41
C ASP A 101 17.87 10.68 -7.84
N HIS A 102 17.84 11.38 -6.70
CA HIS A 102 19.04 11.95 -6.07
C HIS A 102 20.11 10.90 -5.77
N TYR A 103 19.70 9.69 -5.32
CA TYR A 103 20.62 8.61 -4.98
C TYR A 103 20.79 7.57 -6.11
N GLY A 104 20.14 7.76 -7.27
CA GLY A 104 20.19 6.81 -8.37
C GLY A 104 19.68 5.41 -8.01
N LEU A 105 18.65 5.32 -7.17
CA LEU A 105 18.11 4.04 -6.72
C LEU A 105 17.38 3.32 -7.87
N PRO A 106 17.60 2.00 -8.07
CA PRO A 106 17.00 1.25 -9.16
C PRO A 106 15.54 0.83 -8.88
N VAL A 107 14.69 1.79 -8.48
CA VAL A 107 13.31 1.56 -8.07
C VAL A 107 12.34 2.13 -9.12
N THR A 108 11.42 1.31 -9.61
CA THR A 108 10.32 1.77 -10.48
C THR A 108 9.09 2.12 -9.66
N THR A 109 8.45 3.25 -9.93
CA THR A 109 7.32 3.74 -9.14
C THR A 109 6.03 3.80 -9.97
N TRP A 110 4.90 3.51 -9.33
CA TRP A 110 3.56 3.71 -9.88
C TRP A 110 2.68 4.44 -8.86
N LYS A 111 1.70 5.22 -9.35
CA LYS A 111 0.66 5.80 -8.50
C LYS A 111 -0.59 4.91 -8.55
N ILE A 112 -1.21 4.72 -7.39
CA ILE A 112 -2.58 4.23 -7.25
C ILE A 112 -3.40 5.42 -6.76
N GLU A 113 -4.20 6.01 -7.64
CA GLU A 113 -5.05 7.16 -7.30
C GLU A 113 -6.40 6.65 -6.80
N GLY A 114 -6.66 6.86 -5.50
CA GLY A 114 -7.87 6.38 -4.81
C GLY A 114 -9.00 7.41 -4.70
N TYR A 115 -8.94 8.50 -5.48
CA TYR A 115 -9.86 9.65 -5.45
C TYR A 115 -10.38 10.01 -6.83
#